data_AF-A0A849ENC6-F1
#
_entry.id   AF-A0A849ENC6-F1
#
_cell.length_a   1.000
_cell.length_b   1.000
_cell.length_c   1.000
_cell.angle_alpha   90.00
_cell.angle_beta   90.00
_cell.angle_gamma   90.00
#
_symmetry.space_group_name_H-M   'P 1'
#
loop_
_entity.id
_entity.type
_entity.pdbx_description
1 polymer ?
#
loop_
_entity_poly.entity_id
_entity_poly.type
_entity_poly.pdbx_seq_one_letter_code
_entity_poly.pdbx_strand_id
1 'polypeptide(L)'
;MTANRFLCKGLFGCLCVLLFSCREVKKEDTTVASVGSLPDLNLLFEDYEKMERNERYDEIAREIVAANTDLKSSELYMEAASLYQLADKLDTTVLLIHKAIDHGMANPAILKQYPGLVDLKTKEMRHLKKRLDSLEVKLHNISNFALEMRSMDQFWPYFEEAKTSPDSAMQYLKNYILTGPPEIRDYYAIRYYNLENMYGQMINGSPKYYTYLRGYLRKQSVEGLKQQTELAMQTFKTLYPNAVFPKVYMVPGLLNSGGTASEMGLFIGGDMYGRSDGMPVMELNDWQKEAIMEMTMLPQLILHELMHFQQNYGDEENRDTVLYKIIEEGVCDFLVELSTGIPIRSTQLEYLDSPENFELISADLQQELFSEDVSNWLYNGGSIEDRPHDLGYALGYLISKSYYQNAVDQKKALEALLTTNDMRSILKASDYAYLLVVKPNS
;
A
#
# COMPACT_ATOMS: atom_id res chain seq x y z
N MET A 1 -9.36 -11.21 9.19
CA MET A 1 -8.17 -10.39 8.89
C MET A 1 -8.65 -9.17 8.16
N THR A 2 -9.11 -8.18 8.92
CA THR A 2 -9.59 -6.89 8.43
C THR A 2 -8.37 -6.05 8.10
N ALA A 3 -7.92 -6.12 6.84
CA ALA A 3 -7.07 -5.08 6.29
C ALA A 3 -7.87 -3.78 6.30
N ASN A 4 -7.27 -2.73 6.83
CA ASN A 4 -7.78 -1.36 6.90
C ASN A 4 -8.49 -0.96 5.60
N ARG A 5 -9.82 -0.94 5.63
CA ARG A 5 -10.67 -0.30 4.61
C ARG A 5 -11.30 0.94 5.25
N PHE A 6 -10.55 2.03 5.32
CA PHE A 6 -11.14 3.34 5.58
C PHE A 6 -11.90 3.80 4.33
N LEU A 7 -13.21 3.57 4.35
CA LEU A 7 -14.17 4.06 3.37
C LEU A 7 -14.36 5.57 3.55
N CYS A 8 -13.78 6.36 2.65
CA CYS A 8 -14.13 7.77 2.51
C CYS A 8 -15.50 7.88 1.83
N LYS A 9 -16.58 8.02 2.61
CA LYS A 9 -17.94 8.25 2.10
C LYS A 9 -18.10 9.71 1.66
N GLY A 10 -17.98 9.96 0.36
CA GLY A 10 -18.43 11.20 -0.28
C GLY A 10 -19.87 11.07 -0.80
N LEU A 11 -20.79 11.88 -0.29
CA LEU A 11 -22.16 11.99 -0.81
C LEU A 11 -22.15 12.54 -2.25
N PHE A 12 -22.82 11.85 -3.19
CA PHE A 12 -23.25 12.45 -4.45
C PHE A 12 -24.76 12.32 -4.61
N GLY A 13 -25.44 13.46 -4.74
CA GLY A 13 -26.87 13.57 -5.00
C GLY A 13 -27.22 13.32 -6.47
N CYS A 14 -28.27 12.54 -6.71
CA CYS A 14 -28.89 12.36 -8.02
C CYS A 14 -29.42 13.67 -8.60
N LEU A 15 -29.23 13.90 -9.91
CA LEU A 15 -30.09 14.78 -10.69
C LEU A 15 -30.47 14.12 -12.03
N CYS A 16 -31.77 14.12 -12.32
CA CYS A 16 -32.41 13.47 -13.45
C CYS A 16 -32.12 14.15 -14.82
N VAL A 17 -32.04 13.25 -15.79
CA VAL A 17 -32.18 13.30 -17.26
C VAL A 17 -32.95 14.50 -17.86
N LEU A 18 -32.40 15.06 -18.94
CA LEU A 18 -33.16 15.57 -20.08
C LEU A 18 -32.53 15.11 -21.41
N LEU A 19 -33.39 14.54 -22.27
CA LEU A 19 -33.13 13.99 -23.61
C LEU A 19 -32.95 15.10 -24.65
N PHE A 20 -32.00 14.95 -25.58
CA PHE A 20 -32.12 15.50 -26.93
C PHE A 20 -31.52 14.56 -27.99
N SER A 21 -32.16 14.61 -29.17
CA SER A 21 -32.19 13.61 -30.23
C SER A 21 -31.02 13.65 -31.23
N CYS A 22 -30.65 12.44 -31.66
CA CYS A 22 -29.87 11.93 -32.79
C CYS A 22 -29.22 12.85 -33.84
N ARG A 23 -27.98 12.48 -34.22
CA ARG A 23 -27.56 12.34 -35.62
C ARG A 23 -26.52 11.22 -35.74
N GLU A 24 -26.87 10.14 -36.45
CA GLU A 24 -26.00 8.99 -36.71
C GLU A 24 -24.84 9.37 -37.64
N VAL A 25 -23.61 9.10 -37.20
CA VAL A 25 -22.43 9.01 -38.05
C VAL A 25 -21.92 7.58 -37.93
N LYS A 26 -21.89 6.84 -39.04
CA LYS A 26 -21.29 5.51 -39.13
C LYS A 26 -19.81 5.60 -38.74
N LYS A 27 -19.46 5.10 -37.54
CA LYS A 27 -18.08 4.76 -37.19
C LYS A 27 -17.80 3.35 -37.71
N GLU A 28 -16.71 3.19 -38.45
CA GLU A 28 -16.15 1.88 -38.74
C GLU A 28 -15.79 1.20 -37.41
N ASP A 29 -16.43 0.07 -37.19
CA ASP A 29 -16.35 -0.73 -35.98
C ASP A 29 -15.04 -1.52 -36.01
N THR A 30 -13.94 -0.91 -35.57
CA THR A 30 -12.76 -1.69 -35.16
C THR A 30 -13.12 -2.33 -33.82
N THR A 31 -13.85 -3.45 -33.87
CA THR A 31 -14.19 -4.23 -32.68
C THR A 31 -12.90 -4.69 -32.03
N VAL A 32 -12.50 -4.00 -30.95
CA VAL A 32 -11.43 -4.46 -30.06
C VAL A 32 -11.95 -5.76 -29.42
N ALA A 33 -11.33 -6.89 -29.76
CA ALA A 33 -11.73 -8.18 -29.20
C ALA A 33 -11.63 -8.14 -27.66
N SER A 34 -12.74 -8.43 -26.98
CA SER A 34 -12.79 -8.44 -25.51
C SER A 34 -11.99 -9.63 -24.98
N VAL A 35 -10.95 -9.37 -24.17
CA VAL A 35 -9.98 -10.39 -23.72
C VAL A 35 -10.48 -11.25 -22.56
N GLY A 36 -11.65 -10.92 -22.00
CA GLY A 36 -12.25 -11.63 -20.86
C GLY A 36 -13.21 -10.73 -20.10
N SER A 37 -13.75 -11.21 -18.98
CA SER A 37 -14.49 -10.39 -18.03
C SER A 37 -13.54 -9.69 -17.06
N LEU A 38 -13.86 -8.46 -16.64
CA LEU A 38 -13.16 -7.77 -15.56
C LEU A 38 -14.25 -7.29 -14.58
N PRO A 39 -14.23 -7.74 -13.32
CA PRO A 39 -15.27 -7.41 -12.35
C PRO A 39 -15.14 -5.97 -11.86
N ASP A 40 -16.25 -5.30 -11.56
CA ASP A 40 -16.23 -4.12 -10.71
C ASP A 40 -16.16 -4.57 -9.25
N LEU A 41 -15.02 -4.30 -8.60
CA LEU A 41 -14.79 -4.77 -7.24
C LEU A 41 -15.53 -3.94 -6.20
N ASN A 42 -15.94 -2.71 -6.50
CA ASN A 42 -16.79 -1.96 -5.57
C ASN A 42 -18.14 -2.65 -5.45
N LEU A 43 -18.75 -3.03 -6.58
CA LEU A 43 -20.02 -3.77 -6.59
C LEU A 43 -19.88 -5.15 -5.93
N LEU A 44 -18.77 -5.85 -6.19
CA LEU A 44 -18.49 -7.15 -5.56
C LEU A 44 -18.41 -7.02 -4.02
N PHE A 45 -17.83 -5.93 -3.51
CA PHE A 45 -17.65 -5.72 -2.08
C PHE A 45 -18.80 -4.95 -1.40
N GLU A 46 -19.72 -4.32 -2.13
CA GLU A 46 -20.94 -3.74 -1.53
C GLU A 46 -21.81 -4.81 -0.86
N ASP A 47 -21.96 -5.97 -1.49
CA ASP A 47 -22.72 -7.09 -0.93
C ASP A 47 -21.97 -7.84 0.18
N TYR A 48 -20.64 -7.69 0.25
CA TYR A 48 -19.78 -8.32 1.24
C TYR A 48 -20.20 -7.99 2.67
N GLU A 49 -20.37 -6.70 3.01
CA GLU A 49 -20.73 -6.29 4.38
C GLU A 49 -22.06 -6.90 4.84
N LYS A 50 -23.02 -7.03 3.90
CA LYS A 50 -24.33 -7.60 4.19
C LYS A 50 -24.25 -9.11 4.36
N MET A 51 -23.47 -9.80 3.54
CA MET A 51 -23.30 -11.25 3.62
C MET A 51 -22.44 -11.67 4.82
N GLU A 52 -21.42 -10.87 5.16
CA GLU A 52 -20.57 -11.05 6.34
C GLU A 52 -21.40 -10.98 7.63
N ARG A 53 -22.31 -10.00 7.75
CA ARG A 53 -23.27 -9.94 8.87
C ARG A 53 -24.15 -11.19 9.02
N ASN A 54 -24.30 -11.98 7.95
CA ASN A 54 -25.08 -13.22 7.95
C ASN A 54 -24.19 -14.48 7.92
N GLU A 55 -22.87 -14.33 8.13
CA GLU A 55 -21.89 -15.42 8.14
C GLU A 55 -21.89 -16.29 6.85
N ARG A 56 -22.29 -15.71 5.71
CA ARG A 56 -22.35 -16.40 4.40
C ARG A 56 -20.98 -16.44 3.71
N TYR A 57 -19.90 -16.66 4.46
CA TYR A 57 -18.51 -16.57 3.99
C TYR A 57 -18.25 -17.46 2.77
N ASP A 58 -18.86 -18.64 2.74
CA ASP A 58 -18.66 -19.61 1.68
C ASP A 58 -19.23 -19.18 0.31
N GLU A 59 -20.23 -18.29 0.33
CA GLU A 59 -20.90 -17.75 -0.85
C GLU A 59 -20.14 -16.56 -1.40
N ILE A 60 -19.75 -15.64 -0.52
CA ILE A 60 -18.86 -14.53 -0.85
C ILE A 60 -17.57 -15.07 -1.49
N ALA A 61 -16.98 -16.12 -0.90
CA ALA A 61 -15.77 -16.72 -1.44
C ALA A 61 -15.97 -17.31 -2.85
N ARG A 62 -17.15 -17.87 -3.15
CA ARG A 62 -17.47 -18.36 -4.51
C ARG A 62 -17.58 -17.22 -5.50
N GLU A 63 -18.20 -16.10 -5.11
CA GLU A 63 -18.34 -14.91 -5.94
C GLU A 63 -16.98 -14.28 -6.24
N ILE A 64 -16.11 -14.14 -5.24
CA ILE A 64 -14.73 -13.65 -5.43
C ILE A 64 -13.94 -14.58 -6.36
N VAL A 65 -14.02 -15.90 -6.16
CA VAL A 65 -13.34 -16.86 -7.06
C VAL A 65 -13.88 -16.75 -8.49
N ALA A 66 -15.18 -16.56 -8.68
CA ALA A 66 -15.78 -16.39 -9.99
C ALA A 66 -15.32 -15.08 -10.65
N ALA A 67 -15.34 -13.98 -9.91
CA ALA A 67 -14.85 -12.66 -10.35
C ALA A 67 -13.36 -12.69 -10.71
N ASN A 68 -12.57 -13.52 -10.03
CA ASN A 68 -11.13 -13.65 -10.26
C ASN A 68 -10.73 -14.60 -11.41
N THR A 69 -11.69 -15.17 -12.16
CA THR A 69 -11.42 -16.18 -13.20
C THR A 69 -10.46 -15.67 -14.28
N ASP A 70 -10.71 -14.46 -14.79
CA ASP A 70 -9.90 -13.83 -15.84
C ASP A 70 -8.85 -12.89 -15.24
N LEU A 71 -9.18 -12.21 -14.14
CA LEU A 71 -8.31 -11.28 -13.44
C LEU A 71 -7.08 -11.99 -12.86
N LYS A 72 -7.25 -13.17 -12.25
CA LYS A 72 -6.18 -14.00 -11.67
C LYS A 72 -5.24 -13.21 -10.74
N SER A 73 -5.81 -12.32 -9.95
CA SER A 73 -5.15 -11.60 -8.88
C SER A 73 -4.79 -12.58 -7.75
N SER A 74 -3.55 -12.52 -7.28
CA SER A 74 -3.10 -13.20 -6.07
C SER A 74 -3.84 -12.69 -4.83
N GLU A 75 -4.09 -11.39 -4.75
CA GLU A 75 -4.86 -10.75 -3.67
C GLU A 75 -6.28 -11.33 -3.57
N LEU A 76 -7.02 -11.41 -4.67
CA LEU A 76 -8.37 -11.97 -4.64
C LEU A 76 -8.39 -13.47 -4.31
N TYR A 77 -7.32 -14.21 -4.61
CA TYR A 77 -7.21 -15.59 -4.13
C TYR A 77 -7.00 -15.64 -2.61
N MET A 78 -6.23 -14.72 -2.04
CA MET A 78 -6.02 -14.61 -0.60
C MET A 78 -7.30 -14.17 0.13
N GLU A 79 -8.03 -13.21 -0.43
CA GLU A 79 -9.33 -12.79 0.11
C GLU A 79 -10.34 -13.95 0.10
N ALA A 80 -10.43 -14.71 -0.99
CA ALA A 80 -11.28 -15.90 -1.00
C ALA A 80 -10.79 -17.01 -0.04
N ALA A 81 -9.47 -17.14 0.17
CA ALA A 81 -8.91 -18.10 1.12
C ALA A 81 -9.30 -17.76 2.56
N SER A 82 -9.26 -16.48 2.95
CA SER A 82 -9.64 -16.03 4.29
C SER A 82 -11.12 -16.30 4.57
N LEU A 83 -12.00 -16.08 3.59
CA LEU A 83 -13.42 -16.41 3.69
C LEU A 83 -13.68 -17.92 3.77
N TYR A 84 -12.99 -18.74 2.96
CA TYR A 84 -13.13 -20.19 3.06
C TYR A 84 -12.60 -20.74 4.38
N GLN A 85 -11.58 -20.11 4.97
CA GLN A 85 -11.13 -20.43 6.33
C GLN A 85 -12.24 -20.17 7.35
N LEU A 86 -12.91 -19.01 7.28
CA LEU A 86 -14.03 -18.68 8.16
C LEU A 86 -15.22 -19.64 7.97
N ALA A 87 -15.38 -20.20 6.76
CA ALA A 87 -16.37 -21.22 6.45
C ALA A 87 -15.91 -22.67 6.77
N ASP A 88 -14.78 -22.86 7.47
CA ASP A 88 -14.19 -24.17 7.82
C ASP A 88 -13.87 -25.07 6.60
N LYS A 89 -13.60 -24.47 5.44
CA LYS A 89 -13.23 -25.18 4.19
C LYS A 89 -11.72 -25.20 3.99
N LEU A 90 -11.00 -25.76 4.96
CA LEU A 90 -9.54 -25.67 5.07
C LEU A 90 -8.78 -26.23 3.85
N ASP A 91 -9.24 -27.30 3.22
CA ASP A 91 -8.61 -27.83 2.00
C ASP A 91 -8.70 -26.83 0.82
N THR A 92 -9.82 -26.15 0.68
CA THR A 92 -10.02 -25.10 -0.32
C THR A 92 -9.13 -23.90 -0.03
N THR A 93 -8.98 -23.52 1.24
CA THR A 93 -8.04 -22.47 1.68
C THR A 93 -6.61 -22.79 1.21
N VAL A 94 -6.11 -24.02 1.45
CA VAL A 94 -4.77 -24.43 0.98
C VAL A 94 -4.63 -24.34 -0.54
N LEU A 95 -5.66 -24.76 -1.29
CA LEU A 95 -5.65 -24.69 -2.76
C LEU A 95 -5.60 -23.25 -3.27
N LEU A 96 -6.29 -22.32 -2.62
CA LEU A 96 -6.26 -20.91 -3.01
C LEU A 96 -4.93 -20.23 -2.69
N ILE A 97 -4.29 -20.57 -1.56
CA ILE A 97 -2.93 -20.08 -1.26
C ILE A 97 -1.95 -20.58 -2.33
N HIS A 98 -2.08 -21.83 -2.80
CA HIS A 98 -1.30 -22.31 -3.94
C HIS A 98 -1.51 -21.46 -5.20
N LYS A 99 -2.75 -21.12 -5.53
CA LYS A 99 -3.06 -20.25 -6.66
C LYS A 99 -2.48 -18.84 -6.47
N ALA A 100 -2.57 -18.28 -5.27
CA ALA A 100 -1.96 -16.98 -4.97
C ALA A 100 -0.45 -17.01 -5.25
N ILE A 101 0.28 -18.04 -4.80
CA ILE A 101 1.71 -18.18 -5.09
C ILE A 101 1.96 -18.37 -6.60
N ASP A 102 1.13 -19.14 -7.31
CA ASP A 102 1.24 -19.30 -8.77
C ASP A 102 1.06 -17.96 -9.51
N HIS A 103 0.37 -17.00 -8.89
CA HIS A 103 0.04 -15.69 -9.43
C HIS A 103 0.85 -14.54 -8.83
N GLY A 104 1.88 -14.83 -8.03
CA GLY A 104 2.89 -13.85 -7.62
C GLY A 104 2.99 -13.58 -6.13
N MET A 105 2.11 -14.14 -5.29
CA MET A 105 2.20 -14.04 -3.83
C MET A 105 3.59 -14.48 -3.34
N ALA A 106 4.22 -13.64 -2.54
CA ALA A 106 5.58 -13.77 -2.04
C ALA A 106 5.65 -13.52 -0.52
N ASN A 107 4.65 -13.97 0.25
CA ASN A 107 4.71 -13.96 1.71
C ASN A 107 4.90 -15.38 2.29
N PRO A 108 6.08 -15.71 2.85
CA PRO A 108 6.34 -17.01 3.45
C PRO A 108 5.64 -17.17 4.81
N ALA A 109 5.33 -16.06 5.48
CA ALA A 109 4.70 -16.03 6.79
C ALA A 109 3.17 -16.09 6.72
N ILE A 110 2.58 -16.25 5.52
CA ILE A 110 1.14 -16.19 5.28
C ILE A 110 0.33 -17.10 6.22
N LEU A 111 0.86 -18.26 6.61
CA LEU A 111 0.16 -19.19 7.49
C LEU A 111 -0.11 -18.66 8.91
N LYS A 112 0.63 -17.64 9.37
CA LYS A 112 0.34 -16.97 10.65
C LYS A 112 -1.05 -16.35 10.67
N GLN A 113 -1.56 -15.96 9.50
CA GLN A 113 -2.87 -15.35 9.32
C GLN A 113 -4.02 -16.39 9.35
N TYR A 114 -3.70 -17.70 9.33
CA TYR A 114 -4.66 -18.80 9.23
C TYR A 114 -4.49 -19.81 10.37
N PRO A 115 -4.92 -19.48 11.61
CA PRO A 115 -4.88 -20.41 12.74
C PRO A 115 -5.58 -21.73 12.42
N GLY A 116 -4.98 -22.85 12.84
CA GLY A 116 -5.50 -24.21 12.60
C GLY A 116 -5.18 -24.80 11.21
N LEU A 117 -4.81 -23.99 10.21
CA LEU A 117 -4.44 -24.50 8.89
C LEU A 117 -3.12 -25.30 8.92
N VAL A 118 -2.20 -24.92 9.80
CA VAL A 118 -0.86 -25.52 9.92
C VAL A 118 -0.90 -27.00 10.34
N ASP A 119 -1.96 -27.42 11.03
CA ASP A 119 -2.11 -28.77 11.57
C ASP A 119 -2.68 -29.78 10.57
N LEU A 120 -3.11 -29.33 9.39
CA LEU A 120 -3.61 -30.20 8.34
C LEU A 120 -2.55 -31.20 7.86
N LYS A 121 -2.91 -32.49 7.89
CA LYS A 121 -2.03 -33.61 7.48
C LYS A 121 -2.22 -34.04 6.02
N THR A 122 -2.59 -33.11 5.13
CA THR A 122 -2.81 -33.39 3.70
C THR A 122 -1.52 -33.30 2.88
N LYS A 123 -1.54 -33.83 1.65
CA LYS A 123 -0.38 -33.78 0.73
C LYS A 123 -0.15 -32.35 0.25
N GLU A 124 -1.24 -31.64 0.00
CA GLU A 124 -1.34 -30.26 -0.44
C GLU A 124 -0.73 -29.34 0.61
N MET A 125 -1.12 -29.49 1.89
CA MET A 125 -0.51 -28.71 2.97
C MET A 125 1.00 -28.94 3.11
N ARG A 126 1.47 -30.19 2.98
CA ARG A 126 2.91 -30.49 2.97
C ARG A 126 3.63 -29.86 1.78
N HIS A 127 2.97 -29.80 0.62
CA HIS A 127 3.54 -29.14 -0.55
C HIS A 127 3.57 -27.62 -0.37
N LEU A 128 2.52 -27.02 0.20
CA LEU A 128 2.46 -25.61 0.52
C LEU A 128 3.59 -25.19 1.46
N LYS A 129 3.82 -25.91 2.56
CA LYS A 129 4.95 -25.64 3.48
C LYS A 129 6.29 -25.57 2.73
N LYS A 130 6.58 -26.54 1.86
CA LYS A 130 7.81 -26.53 1.04
C LYS A 130 7.91 -25.33 0.10
N ARG A 131 6.79 -24.86 -0.46
CA ARG A 131 6.78 -23.66 -1.31
C ARG A 131 7.07 -22.41 -0.48
N LEU A 132 6.48 -22.30 0.72
CA LEU A 132 6.71 -21.20 1.65
C LEU A 132 8.16 -21.18 2.15
N ASP A 133 8.73 -22.33 2.53
CA ASP A 133 10.16 -22.45 2.89
C ASP A 133 11.05 -21.96 1.73
N SER A 134 10.71 -22.32 0.49
CA SER A 134 11.45 -21.84 -0.68
C SER A 134 11.29 -20.34 -0.93
N LEU A 135 10.14 -19.75 -0.62
CA LEU A 135 9.93 -18.30 -0.71
C LEU A 135 10.74 -17.59 0.38
N GLU A 136 10.73 -18.13 1.59
CA GLU A 136 11.48 -17.59 2.73
C GLU A 136 12.97 -17.50 2.41
N VAL A 137 13.56 -18.58 1.89
CA VAL A 137 14.98 -18.60 1.49
C VAL A 137 15.27 -17.55 0.40
N LYS A 138 14.37 -17.37 -0.57
CA LYS A 138 14.55 -16.37 -1.62
C LYS A 138 14.49 -14.96 -1.08
N LEU A 139 13.50 -14.66 -0.24
CA LEU A 139 13.25 -13.32 0.28
C LEU A 139 14.33 -12.86 1.25
N HIS A 140 14.95 -13.78 2.00
CA HIS A 140 16.10 -13.43 2.85
C HIS A 140 17.36 -13.04 2.07
N ASN A 141 17.38 -13.21 0.74
CA ASN A 141 18.49 -12.82 -0.11
C ASN A 141 18.19 -11.49 -0.82
N ILE A 142 19.08 -10.51 -0.65
CA ILE A 142 18.98 -9.19 -1.30
C ILE A 142 18.86 -9.32 -2.82
N SER A 143 19.41 -10.37 -3.44
CA SER A 143 19.27 -10.58 -4.89
C SER A 143 17.84 -10.80 -5.37
N ASN A 144 16.87 -11.02 -4.46
CA ASN A 144 15.45 -11.06 -4.78
C ASN A 144 14.82 -9.67 -4.96
N PHE A 145 15.41 -8.64 -4.36
CA PHE A 145 15.01 -7.26 -4.62
C PHE A 145 15.11 -6.97 -6.12
N ALA A 146 14.06 -6.38 -6.66
CA ALA A 146 14.02 -5.86 -8.01
C ALA A 146 13.07 -4.68 -8.03
N LEU A 147 13.42 -3.63 -8.78
CA LEU A 147 12.52 -2.55 -9.13
C LEU A 147 12.00 -2.80 -10.55
N GLU A 148 10.79 -3.36 -10.63
CA GLU A 148 10.14 -3.82 -11.84
C GLU A 148 9.27 -2.70 -12.44
N MET A 149 9.56 -2.27 -13.66
CA MET A 149 8.81 -1.21 -14.37
C MET A 149 7.90 -1.74 -15.48
N ARG A 150 7.73 -3.07 -15.59
CA ARG A 150 7.00 -3.68 -16.71
C ARG A 150 5.55 -3.20 -16.82
N SER A 151 4.89 -2.96 -15.68
CA SER A 151 3.53 -2.40 -15.64
C SER A 151 3.47 -1.01 -16.26
N MET A 152 4.41 -0.13 -15.91
CA MET A 152 4.54 1.20 -16.52
C MET A 152 4.87 1.11 -18.01
N ASP A 153 5.85 0.28 -18.38
CA ASP A 153 6.29 0.14 -19.77
C ASP A 153 5.16 -0.33 -20.69
N GLN A 154 4.34 -1.28 -20.21
CA GLN A 154 3.20 -1.82 -20.96
C GLN A 154 1.97 -0.92 -20.93
N PHE A 155 1.85 0.01 -19.99
CA PHE A 155 0.69 0.90 -19.87
C PHE A 155 0.58 1.88 -21.04
N TRP A 156 1.71 2.44 -21.48
CA TRP A 156 1.69 3.58 -22.38
C TRP A 156 0.97 3.37 -23.71
N PRO A 157 1.12 2.23 -24.42
CA PRO A 157 0.34 1.98 -25.63
C PRO A 157 -1.17 2.01 -25.40
N TYR A 158 -1.67 1.41 -24.31
CA TYR A 158 -3.11 1.41 -24.00
C TYR A 158 -3.60 2.80 -23.61
N PHE A 159 -2.79 3.57 -22.89
CA PHE A 159 -3.11 4.95 -22.52
C PHE A 159 -3.28 5.84 -23.75
N GLU A 160 -2.39 5.76 -24.74
CA GLU A 160 -2.50 6.58 -25.96
C GLU A 160 -3.74 6.23 -26.79
N GLU A 161 -4.06 4.94 -26.91
CA GLU A 161 -5.28 4.48 -27.58
C GLU A 161 -6.54 4.94 -26.82
N ALA A 162 -6.55 4.80 -25.49
CA ALA A 162 -7.66 5.23 -24.65
C ALA A 162 -7.89 6.75 -24.73
N LYS A 163 -6.82 7.54 -24.70
CA LYS A 163 -6.86 9.01 -24.79
C LYS A 163 -7.39 9.49 -26.15
N THR A 164 -7.06 8.79 -27.24
CA THR A 164 -7.46 9.19 -28.60
C THR A 164 -8.82 8.63 -29.03
N SER A 165 -9.34 7.62 -28.32
CA SER A 165 -10.60 6.95 -28.61
C SER A 165 -11.53 6.92 -27.39
N PRO A 166 -12.19 8.05 -27.04
CA PRO A 166 -13.01 8.15 -25.82
C PRO A 166 -14.08 7.05 -25.69
N ASP A 167 -14.78 6.73 -26.78
CA ASP A 167 -15.85 5.71 -26.79
C ASP A 167 -15.35 4.30 -26.44
N SER A 168 -14.05 4.03 -26.62
CA SER A 168 -13.43 2.72 -26.37
C SER A 168 -12.38 2.76 -25.26
N ALA A 169 -12.24 3.88 -24.55
CA ALA A 169 -11.17 4.10 -23.59
C ALA A 169 -11.15 3.05 -22.47
N MET A 170 -12.32 2.76 -21.89
CA MET A 170 -12.46 1.73 -20.86
C MET A 170 -12.07 0.33 -21.38
N GLN A 171 -12.31 0.02 -22.66
CA GLN A 171 -11.93 -1.27 -23.23
C GLN A 171 -10.41 -1.40 -23.38
N TYR A 172 -9.70 -0.32 -23.71
CA TYR A 172 -8.24 -0.30 -23.72
C TYR A 172 -7.66 -0.47 -22.32
N LEU A 173 -8.21 0.24 -21.31
CA LEU A 173 -7.80 0.09 -19.91
C LEU A 173 -8.09 -1.33 -19.39
N LYS A 174 -9.24 -1.90 -19.73
CA LYS A 174 -9.58 -3.30 -19.44
C LYS A 174 -8.56 -4.27 -20.02
N ASN A 175 -8.21 -4.09 -21.29
CA ASN A 175 -7.22 -4.94 -21.95
C ASN A 175 -5.85 -4.83 -21.26
N TYR A 176 -5.42 -3.62 -20.88
CA TYR A 176 -4.19 -3.43 -20.10
C TYR A 176 -4.18 -4.27 -18.82
N ILE A 177 -5.27 -4.27 -18.04
CA ILE A 177 -5.35 -5.09 -16.82
C ILE A 177 -5.29 -6.59 -17.13
N LEU A 178 -6.08 -7.05 -18.10
CA LEU A 178 -6.22 -8.49 -18.37
C LEU A 178 -5.01 -9.08 -19.12
N THR A 179 -4.34 -8.33 -19.99
CA THR A 179 -3.14 -8.80 -20.72
C THR A 179 -1.83 -8.34 -20.12
N GLY A 180 -1.87 -7.40 -19.17
CA GLY A 180 -0.71 -6.90 -18.46
C GLY A 180 -0.07 -7.93 -17.54
N PRO A 181 1.05 -7.57 -16.89
CA PRO A 181 1.78 -8.47 -16.04
C PRO A 181 1.02 -8.74 -14.72
N PRO A 182 1.28 -9.85 -13.99
CA PRO A 182 0.52 -10.22 -12.79
C PRO A 182 0.34 -9.09 -11.77
N GLU A 183 1.37 -8.27 -11.57
CA GLU A 183 1.36 -7.16 -10.64
C GLU A 183 0.27 -6.11 -10.91
N ILE A 184 -0.15 -5.88 -12.16
CA ILE A 184 -1.24 -4.91 -12.43
C ILE A 184 -2.62 -5.46 -12.05
N ARG A 185 -2.78 -6.78 -12.06
CA ARG A 185 -4.04 -7.44 -11.69
C ARG A 185 -4.25 -7.40 -10.18
N ASP A 186 -3.16 -7.54 -9.42
CA ASP A 186 -3.17 -7.29 -7.98
C ASP A 186 -3.38 -5.82 -7.68
N TYR A 187 -2.67 -4.92 -8.36
CA TYR A 187 -2.87 -3.49 -8.18
C TYR A 187 -4.31 -3.05 -8.51
N TYR A 188 -4.98 -3.70 -9.47
CA TYR A 188 -6.40 -3.52 -9.72
C TYR A 188 -7.25 -3.89 -8.49
N ALA A 189 -6.94 -5.01 -7.83
CA ALA A 189 -7.66 -5.48 -6.65
C ALA A 189 -7.47 -4.59 -5.42
N ILE A 190 -6.29 -4.02 -5.23
CA ILE A 190 -5.98 -3.23 -4.03
C ILE A 190 -6.16 -1.71 -4.20
N ARG A 191 -6.06 -1.17 -5.42
CA ARG A 191 -5.98 0.29 -5.66
C ARG A 191 -6.91 0.85 -6.73
N TYR A 192 -7.16 0.15 -7.84
CA TYR A 192 -8.06 0.67 -8.87
C TYR A 192 -9.53 0.39 -8.57
N TYR A 193 -9.84 -0.84 -8.12
CA TYR A 193 -11.16 -1.41 -7.86
C TYR A 193 -12.09 -1.53 -9.07
N ASN A 194 -12.12 -0.54 -9.96
CA ASN A 194 -12.93 -0.56 -11.18
C ASN A 194 -12.28 0.25 -12.30
N LEU A 195 -12.82 0.12 -13.51
CA LEU A 195 -12.33 0.86 -14.68
C LEU A 195 -12.72 2.34 -14.67
N GLU A 196 -13.81 2.71 -13.98
CA GLU A 196 -14.28 4.09 -13.90
C GLU A 196 -13.29 4.97 -13.13
N ASN A 197 -12.67 4.45 -12.07
CA ASN A 197 -11.61 5.14 -11.34
C ASN A 197 -10.39 5.39 -12.24
N MET A 198 -9.97 4.39 -13.01
CA MET A 198 -8.87 4.53 -13.97
C MET A 198 -9.21 5.55 -15.06
N TYR A 199 -10.39 5.42 -15.68
CA TYR A 199 -10.85 6.32 -16.74
C TYR A 199 -11.01 7.76 -16.23
N GLY A 200 -11.65 7.91 -15.08
CA GLY A 200 -11.87 9.17 -14.39
C GLY A 200 -10.58 9.93 -14.11
N GLN A 201 -9.54 9.26 -13.62
CA GLN A 201 -8.27 9.92 -13.30
C GLN A 201 -7.33 10.05 -14.50
N MET A 202 -7.10 8.96 -15.25
CA MET A 202 -6.06 8.92 -16.28
C MET A 202 -6.51 9.59 -17.58
N ILE A 203 -7.78 9.44 -17.95
CA ILE A 203 -8.29 9.89 -19.26
C ILE A 203 -9.06 11.19 -19.14
N ASN A 204 -9.95 11.33 -18.15
CA ASN A 204 -10.74 12.54 -17.96
C ASN A 204 -10.04 13.59 -17.09
N GLY A 205 -9.45 13.15 -15.98
CA GLY A 205 -8.91 14.02 -14.94
C GLY A 205 -7.60 14.68 -15.34
N SER A 206 -6.57 13.87 -15.62
CA SER A 206 -5.20 14.37 -15.81
C SER A 206 -4.44 13.82 -17.03
N PRO A 207 -5.05 13.70 -18.23
CA PRO A 207 -4.41 13.11 -19.40
C PRO A 207 -3.12 13.84 -19.86
N LYS A 208 -2.99 15.16 -19.63
CA LYS A 208 -1.75 15.88 -19.94
C LYS A 208 -0.64 15.51 -18.97
N TYR A 209 -0.96 15.27 -17.69
CA TYR A 209 0.00 14.81 -16.71
C TYR A 209 0.56 13.42 -17.09
N TYR A 210 -0.31 12.45 -17.40
CA TYR A 210 0.15 11.11 -17.81
C TYR A 210 0.95 11.13 -19.12
N THR A 211 0.58 12.01 -20.07
CA THR A 211 1.37 12.23 -21.29
C THR A 211 2.77 12.78 -20.97
N TYR A 212 2.87 13.74 -20.05
CA TYR A 212 4.15 14.25 -19.54
C TYR A 212 4.96 13.13 -18.85
N LEU A 213 4.31 12.36 -17.98
CA LEU A 213 4.92 11.33 -17.16
C LEU A 213 5.61 10.25 -18.01
N ARG A 214 4.99 9.85 -19.13
CA ARG A 214 5.59 8.94 -20.11
C ARG A 214 6.95 9.41 -20.62
N GLY A 215 7.11 10.71 -20.84
CA GLY A 215 8.37 11.30 -21.28
C GLY A 215 9.41 11.42 -20.16
N TYR A 216 8.94 11.58 -18.92
CA TYR A 216 9.73 11.86 -17.72
C TYR A 216 10.26 10.59 -17.05
N LEU A 217 9.40 9.59 -16.82
CA LEU A 217 9.75 8.30 -16.22
C LEU A 217 10.41 7.38 -17.25
N ARG A 218 11.71 7.53 -17.42
CA ARG A 218 12.52 6.63 -18.25
C ARG A 218 13.29 5.68 -17.35
N LYS A 219 13.49 4.45 -17.82
CA LYS A 219 14.27 3.42 -17.10
C LYS A 219 15.65 3.91 -16.65
N GLN A 220 16.33 4.71 -17.47
CA GLN A 220 17.64 5.27 -17.13
C GLN A 220 17.57 6.21 -15.91
N SER A 221 16.47 6.94 -15.73
CA SER A 221 16.27 7.84 -14.59
C SER A 221 16.15 7.09 -13.26
N VAL A 222 15.77 5.81 -13.31
CA VAL A 222 15.48 4.99 -12.13
C VAL A 222 16.67 4.11 -11.71
N GLU A 223 17.57 3.76 -12.64
CA GLU A 223 18.68 2.84 -12.37
C GLU A 223 19.62 3.34 -11.25
N GLY A 224 19.96 4.63 -11.25
CA GLY A 224 20.81 5.21 -10.20
C GLY A 224 20.15 5.22 -8.82
N LEU A 225 18.82 5.38 -8.78
CA LEU A 225 18.02 5.37 -7.55
C LEU A 225 17.87 3.94 -7.02
N LYS A 226 17.71 2.97 -7.93
CA LYS A 226 17.71 1.55 -7.61
C LYS A 226 19.03 1.13 -6.93
N GLN A 227 20.18 1.53 -7.47
CA GLN A 227 21.49 1.20 -6.88
C GLN A 227 21.65 1.81 -5.48
N GLN A 228 21.21 3.06 -5.28
CA GLN A 228 21.21 3.68 -3.95
C GLN A 228 20.34 2.90 -2.95
N THR A 229 19.17 2.45 -3.40
CA THR A 229 18.26 1.63 -2.59
C THR A 229 18.91 0.29 -2.22
N GLU A 230 19.54 -0.40 -3.17
CA GLU A 230 20.24 -1.67 -2.93
C GLU A 230 21.37 -1.54 -1.90
N LEU A 231 22.12 -0.44 -1.93
CA LEU A 231 23.18 -0.17 -0.95
C LEU A 231 22.62 0.00 0.46
N ALA A 232 21.52 0.76 0.61
CA ALA A 232 20.85 0.92 1.90
C ALA A 232 20.28 -0.42 2.41
N MET A 233 19.71 -1.26 1.53
CA MET A 233 19.26 -2.61 1.87
C MET A 233 20.41 -3.53 2.32
N GLN A 234 21.60 -3.40 1.75
CA GLN A 234 22.80 -4.12 2.20
C GLN A 234 23.25 -3.71 3.60
N THR A 235 23.22 -2.40 3.88
CA THR A 235 23.45 -1.88 5.24
C THR A 235 22.42 -2.45 6.20
N PHE A 236 21.13 -2.38 5.84
CA PHE A 236 20.05 -2.90 6.66
C PHE A 236 20.20 -4.40 6.95
N LYS A 237 20.53 -5.22 5.94
CA LYS A 237 20.78 -6.67 6.13
C LYS A 237 21.90 -6.97 7.11
N THR A 238 22.91 -6.10 7.16
CA THR A 238 24.03 -6.23 8.10
C THR A 238 23.56 -5.93 9.53
N LEU A 239 22.69 -4.94 9.70
CA LEU A 239 22.09 -4.57 10.99
C LEU A 239 21.05 -5.59 11.46
N TYR A 240 20.24 -6.11 10.54
CA TYR A 240 19.15 -7.05 10.77
C TYR A 240 19.28 -8.27 9.83
N PRO A 241 20.01 -9.33 10.24
CA PRO A 241 20.23 -10.52 9.41
C PRO A 241 18.97 -11.27 8.98
N ASN A 242 17.85 -11.08 9.69
CA ASN A 242 16.55 -11.70 9.37
C ASN A 242 15.73 -10.87 8.35
N ALA A 243 16.28 -9.78 7.79
CA ALA A 243 15.57 -8.96 6.82
C ALA A 243 15.17 -9.75 5.57
N VAL A 244 13.98 -9.45 5.06
CA VAL A 244 13.40 -9.97 3.81
C VAL A 244 13.32 -8.86 2.75
N PHE A 245 13.51 -9.22 1.48
CA PHE A 245 13.60 -8.28 0.36
C PHE A 245 12.61 -8.67 -0.74
N PRO A 246 11.35 -8.21 -0.67
CA PRO A 246 10.37 -8.45 -1.71
C PRO A 246 10.73 -7.69 -3.00
N LYS A 247 10.03 -8.02 -4.08
CA LYS A 247 10.05 -7.22 -5.30
C LYS A 247 9.27 -5.92 -5.10
N VAL A 248 9.69 -4.89 -5.83
CA VAL A 248 9.02 -3.59 -5.93
C VAL A 248 8.50 -3.43 -7.36
N TYR A 249 7.22 -3.13 -7.51
CA TYR A 249 6.54 -2.93 -8.78
C TYR A 249 6.16 -1.47 -8.93
N MET A 250 6.76 -0.80 -9.91
CA MET A 250 6.32 0.54 -10.30
C MET A 250 5.11 0.42 -11.24
N VAL A 251 4.02 1.08 -10.88
CA VAL A 251 2.71 0.96 -11.54
C VAL A 251 2.09 2.33 -11.84
N PRO A 252 1.20 2.44 -12.84
CA PRO A 252 0.53 3.71 -13.14
C PRO A 252 -0.62 3.93 -12.16
N GLY A 253 -0.40 4.60 -11.04
CA GLY A 253 -1.42 4.84 -10.02
C GLY A 253 -2.54 5.78 -10.44
N LEU A 254 -3.30 6.26 -9.46
CA LEU A 254 -4.44 7.17 -9.63
C LEU A 254 -4.19 8.55 -9.02
N LEU A 255 -2.93 8.98 -8.93
CA LEU A 255 -2.50 10.22 -8.29
C LEU A 255 -3.09 10.36 -6.88
N ASN A 256 -2.99 9.28 -6.10
CA ASN A 256 -3.56 9.21 -4.75
C ASN A 256 -2.74 8.38 -3.74
N SER A 257 -1.55 7.88 -4.11
CA SER A 257 -0.64 7.22 -3.17
C SER A 257 0.74 6.95 -3.73
N GLY A 258 1.75 7.26 -2.91
CA GLY A 258 3.15 6.98 -3.23
C GLY A 258 3.47 5.49 -3.24
N GLY A 259 3.17 4.80 -2.15
CA GLY A 259 3.50 3.38 -1.95
C GLY A 259 2.35 2.57 -1.36
N THR A 260 2.38 1.26 -1.52
CA THR A 260 1.48 0.32 -0.84
C THR A 260 2.06 -1.09 -0.90
N ALA A 261 1.65 -1.96 0.02
CA ALA A 261 2.10 -3.34 0.10
C ALA A 261 0.94 -4.32 -0.11
N SER A 262 1.27 -5.52 -0.58
CA SER A 262 0.37 -6.67 -0.63
C SER A 262 1.16 -7.95 -0.37
N GLU A 263 0.46 -9.09 -0.37
CA GLU A 263 1.09 -10.40 -0.27
C GLU A 263 2.04 -10.71 -1.45
N MET A 264 1.95 -9.99 -2.58
CA MET A 264 2.84 -10.12 -3.74
C MET A 264 4.18 -9.37 -3.58
N GLY A 265 4.18 -8.28 -2.82
CA GLY A 265 5.32 -7.37 -2.69
C GLY A 265 4.90 -5.91 -2.61
N LEU A 266 5.84 -5.04 -2.95
CA LEU A 266 5.73 -3.60 -2.82
C LEU A 266 5.27 -2.96 -4.12
N PHE A 267 4.34 -2.01 -4.04
CA PHE A 267 3.87 -1.23 -5.17
C PHE A 267 4.22 0.24 -4.98
N ILE A 268 4.75 0.85 -6.02
CA ILE A 268 5.06 2.29 -6.05
C ILE A 268 4.29 2.92 -7.20
N GLY A 269 3.46 3.92 -6.90
CA GLY A 269 2.76 4.70 -7.91
C GLY A 269 3.77 5.57 -8.66
N GLY A 270 4.16 5.17 -9.87
CA GLY A 270 5.10 5.96 -10.68
C GLY A 270 4.57 7.37 -10.97
N ASP A 271 3.26 7.50 -11.07
CA ASP A 271 2.49 8.73 -11.16
C ASP A 271 2.70 9.70 -10.00
N MET A 272 3.20 9.26 -8.84
CA MET A 272 3.53 10.16 -7.73
C MET A 272 4.95 10.72 -7.81
N TYR A 273 5.70 10.46 -8.89
CA TYR A 273 7.12 10.81 -9.02
C TYR A 273 7.45 11.71 -10.21
N GLY A 274 6.48 12.47 -10.71
CA GLY A 274 6.64 13.39 -11.83
C GLY A 274 6.98 14.84 -11.48
N ARG A 275 7.41 15.17 -10.25
CA ARG A 275 7.69 16.57 -9.89
C ARG A 275 8.89 17.10 -10.68
N SER A 276 8.68 18.20 -11.40
CA SER A 276 9.73 19.05 -11.96
C SER A 276 9.15 20.42 -12.33
N ASP A 277 10.00 21.39 -12.68
CA ASP A 277 9.58 22.71 -13.16
C ASP A 277 8.65 22.64 -14.40
N GLY A 278 8.72 21.54 -15.17
CA GLY A 278 7.91 21.32 -16.36
C GLY A 278 6.63 20.50 -16.14
N MET A 279 6.32 20.14 -14.89
CA MET A 279 5.16 19.33 -14.55
C MET A 279 3.84 20.06 -14.88
N PRO A 280 2.92 19.48 -15.67
CA PRO A 280 1.59 20.07 -15.89
C PRO A 280 0.78 20.11 -14.59
N VAL A 281 0.36 21.30 -14.17
CA VAL A 281 -0.41 21.50 -12.92
C VAL A 281 -1.89 21.83 -13.13
N MET A 282 -2.29 22.19 -14.35
CA MET A 282 -3.63 22.71 -14.63
C MET A 282 -4.76 21.68 -14.44
N GLU A 283 -4.42 20.40 -14.53
CA GLU A 283 -5.35 19.26 -14.41
C GLU A 283 -5.25 18.55 -13.05
N LEU A 284 -4.49 19.13 -12.13
CA LEU A 284 -4.26 18.59 -10.80
C LEU A 284 -5.04 19.41 -9.77
N ASN A 285 -5.59 18.72 -8.77
CA ASN A 285 -6.12 19.40 -7.58
C ASN A 285 -4.97 19.89 -6.67
N ASP A 286 -5.28 20.69 -5.66
CA ASP A 286 -4.25 21.31 -4.82
C ASP A 286 -3.42 20.29 -4.04
N TRP A 287 -4.07 19.27 -3.49
CA TRP A 287 -3.37 18.16 -2.83
C TRP A 287 -2.42 17.42 -3.78
N GLN A 288 -2.84 17.12 -5.01
CA GLN A 288 -2.00 16.44 -6.02
C GLN A 288 -0.77 17.29 -6.39
N LYS A 289 -0.90 18.61 -6.47
CA LYS A 289 0.23 19.50 -6.77
C LYS A 289 1.30 19.45 -5.68
N GLU A 290 0.90 19.20 -4.43
CA GLU A 290 1.81 19.12 -3.28
C GLU A 290 2.36 17.71 -3.09
N ALA A 291 1.51 16.68 -3.27
CA ALA A 291 1.84 15.29 -2.99
C ALA A 291 2.74 14.62 -4.05
N ILE A 292 2.75 15.10 -5.31
CA ILE A 292 3.65 14.56 -6.33
C ILE A 292 5.10 14.94 -6.00
N MET A 293 5.93 13.92 -5.82
CA MET A 293 7.32 13.98 -5.38
C MET A 293 8.32 14.02 -6.54
N GLU A 294 9.56 14.42 -6.22
CA GLU A 294 10.71 14.25 -7.09
C GLU A 294 11.17 12.78 -7.10
N MET A 295 11.70 12.30 -8.24
CA MET A 295 12.24 10.94 -8.34
C MET A 295 13.35 10.67 -7.31
N THR A 296 14.08 11.69 -6.86
CA THR A 296 15.11 11.60 -5.82
C THR A 296 14.58 11.06 -4.49
N MET A 297 13.27 11.17 -4.23
CA MET A 297 12.60 10.65 -3.03
C MET A 297 12.28 9.15 -3.12
N LEU A 298 12.42 8.53 -4.30
CA LEU A 298 12.05 7.14 -4.54
C LEU A 298 12.81 6.14 -3.63
N PRO A 299 14.14 6.24 -3.41
CA PRO A 299 14.84 5.34 -2.50
C PRO A 299 14.31 5.41 -1.07
N GLN A 300 14.01 6.61 -0.56
CA GLN A 300 13.46 6.79 0.79
C GLN A 300 12.12 6.08 0.91
N LEU A 301 11.20 6.26 -0.03
CA LEU A 301 9.90 5.58 0.02
C LEU A 301 10.04 4.06 -0.09
N ILE A 302 10.84 3.55 -1.03
CA ILE A 302 11.03 2.10 -1.18
C ILE A 302 11.56 1.49 0.11
N LEU A 303 12.50 2.16 0.78
CA LEU A 303 13.04 1.70 2.05
C LEU A 303 12.01 1.81 3.18
N HIS A 304 11.20 2.87 3.24
CA HIS A 304 10.11 3.02 4.22
C HIS A 304 9.14 1.84 4.10
N GLU A 305 8.63 1.59 2.90
CA GLU A 305 7.67 0.51 2.65
C GLU A 305 8.30 -0.89 2.87
N LEU A 306 9.60 -1.04 2.61
CA LEU A 306 10.33 -2.26 2.95
C LEU A 306 10.28 -2.55 4.45
N MET A 307 10.27 -1.53 5.31
CA MET A 307 10.24 -1.74 6.77
C MET A 307 8.92 -2.34 7.22
N HIS A 308 7.80 -2.02 6.58
CA HIS A 308 6.52 -2.69 6.85
C HIS A 308 6.58 -4.20 6.60
N PHE A 309 7.40 -4.68 5.65
CA PHE A 309 7.63 -6.13 5.45
C PHE A 309 8.46 -6.78 6.55
N GLN A 310 9.18 -6.00 7.33
CA GLN A 310 9.98 -6.50 8.46
C GLN A 310 9.17 -6.49 9.76
N GLN A 311 8.13 -5.67 9.83
CA GLN A 311 7.29 -5.52 11.00
C GLN A 311 6.41 -6.75 11.20
N ASN A 312 6.42 -7.27 12.42
CA ASN A 312 5.58 -8.38 12.87
C ASN A 312 5.28 -8.18 14.36
N TYR A 313 4.47 -7.17 14.65
CA TYR A 313 4.04 -6.83 16.00
C TYR A 313 3.03 -7.83 16.55
N GLY A 314 3.05 -8.00 17.87
CA GLY A 314 2.11 -8.86 18.61
C GLY A 314 1.21 -8.10 19.59
N ASP A 315 1.18 -6.78 19.51
CA ASP A 315 0.39 -5.92 20.41
C ASP A 315 -1.06 -5.77 19.89
N GLU A 316 -1.83 -6.86 20.00
CA GLU A 316 -3.21 -6.90 19.52
C GLU A 316 -4.15 -5.97 20.30
N GLU A 317 -3.83 -5.66 21.57
CA GLU A 317 -4.66 -4.79 22.42
C GLU A 317 -4.64 -3.33 21.94
N ASN A 318 -3.47 -2.84 21.49
CA ASN A 318 -3.31 -1.44 21.07
C ASN A 318 -3.30 -1.26 19.55
N ARG A 319 -3.57 -2.32 18.76
CA ARG A 319 -3.37 -2.39 17.31
C ARG A 319 -3.94 -1.22 16.50
N ASP A 320 -5.09 -0.71 16.93
CA ASP A 320 -5.81 0.35 16.22
C ASP A 320 -5.62 1.73 16.88
N THR A 321 -4.79 1.82 17.93
CA THR A 321 -4.56 3.07 18.66
C THR A 321 -3.56 4.00 17.97
N VAL A 322 -3.65 5.30 18.27
CA VAL A 322 -2.67 6.33 17.85
C VAL A 322 -1.24 5.90 18.20
N LEU A 323 -0.98 5.46 19.44
CA LEU A 323 0.34 5.00 19.88
C LEU A 323 0.93 3.94 18.95
N TYR A 324 0.15 2.91 18.67
CA TYR A 324 0.60 1.81 17.82
C TYR A 324 0.93 2.34 16.43
N LYS A 325 0.03 3.13 15.85
CA LYS A 325 0.14 3.59 14.46
C LYS A 325 1.29 4.58 14.26
N ILE A 326 1.50 5.51 15.19
CA ILE A 326 2.65 6.43 15.08
C ILE A 326 3.98 5.69 15.25
N ILE A 327 4.06 4.68 16.14
CA ILE A 327 5.29 3.89 16.28
C ILE A 327 5.52 3.03 15.03
N GLU A 328 4.48 2.39 14.49
CA GLU A 328 4.54 1.61 13.25
C GLU A 328 5.12 2.43 12.10
N GLU A 329 4.59 3.62 11.83
CA GLU A 329 5.10 4.52 10.78
C GLU A 329 6.47 5.11 11.11
N GLY A 330 6.68 5.50 12.37
CA GLY A 330 7.91 6.11 12.86
C GLY A 330 9.12 5.17 12.83
N VAL A 331 8.90 3.88 13.07
CA VAL A 331 9.93 2.84 12.92
C VAL A 331 10.41 2.78 11.48
N CYS A 332 9.51 2.86 10.51
CA CYS A 332 9.87 2.83 9.10
C CYS A 332 10.83 3.98 8.76
N ASP A 333 10.46 5.22 9.10
CA ASP A 333 11.31 6.40 8.84
C ASP A 333 12.66 6.35 9.58
N PHE A 334 12.66 5.91 10.84
CA PHE A 334 13.91 5.81 11.60
C PHE A 334 14.83 4.74 11.01
N LEU A 335 14.31 3.60 10.58
CA LEU A 335 15.12 2.56 9.96
C LEU A 335 15.60 2.93 8.56
N VAL A 336 14.91 3.84 7.84
CA VAL A 336 15.45 4.46 6.63
C VAL A 336 16.68 5.29 6.96
N GLU A 337 16.63 6.16 7.98
CA GLU A 337 17.81 6.91 8.43
C GLU A 337 18.93 5.94 8.82
N LEU A 338 18.63 4.92 9.62
CA LEU A 338 19.63 3.98 10.11
C LEU A 338 20.32 3.22 8.97
N SER A 339 19.58 2.90 7.90
CA SER A 339 20.07 2.16 6.74
C SER A 339 20.87 3.03 5.76
N THR A 340 20.52 4.30 5.66
CA THR A 340 21.14 5.26 4.72
C THR A 340 22.25 6.09 5.36
N GLY A 341 22.23 6.26 6.68
CA GLY A 341 23.03 7.22 7.43
C GLY A 341 22.61 8.69 7.21
N ILE A 342 21.46 8.93 6.58
CA ILE A 342 20.96 10.26 6.24
C ILE A 342 19.76 10.57 7.13
N PRO A 343 19.83 11.62 7.98
CA PRO A 343 18.69 12.02 8.80
C PRO A 343 17.48 12.40 7.96
N ILE A 344 16.30 11.92 8.39
CA ILE A 344 15.02 12.32 7.78
C ILE A 344 14.80 13.81 8.02
N ARG A 345 14.30 14.50 6.99
CA ARG A 345 13.88 15.90 7.05
C ARG A 345 12.48 16.01 6.48
N SER A 346 11.63 16.76 7.17
CA SER A 346 10.26 17.00 6.76
C SER A 346 9.76 18.31 7.37
N THR A 347 8.71 18.90 6.79
CA THR A 347 8.08 20.10 7.32
C THR A 347 7.46 19.87 8.71
N GLN A 348 7.05 18.63 8.99
CA GLN A 348 6.55 18.19 10.30
C GLN A 348 7.66 18.27 11.37
N LEU A 349 8.87 17.79 11.05
CA LEU A 349 10.01 17.89 11.97
C LEU A 349 10.41 19.35 12.18
N GLU A 350 10.47 20.16 11.12
CA GLU A 350 10.74 21.60 11.22
C GLU A 350 9.70 22.34 12.06
N TYR A 351 8.43 21.95 11.98
CA TYR A 351 7.36 22.51 12.81
C TYR A 351 7.51 22.14 14.29
N LEU A 352 7.93 20.91 14.58
CA LEU A 352 8.16 20.39 15.93
C LEU A 352 9.48 20.88 16.57
N ASP A 353 10.38 21.51 15.81
CA ASP A 353 11.58 22.17 16.38
C ASP A 353 11.24 23.40 17.23
N SER A 354 10.03 23.98 17.08
CA SER A 354 9.53 25.04 17.96
C SER A 354 9.09 24.45 19.31
N PRO A 355 9.65 24.88 20.45
CA PRO A 355 9.25 24.39 21.77
C PRO A 355 7.76 24.58 22.07
N GLU A 356 7.18 25.67 21.59
CA GLU A 356 5.77 26.02 21.79
C GLU A 356 4.85 25.06 21.01
N ASN A 357 5.18 24.78 19.74
CA ASN A 357 4.44 23.81 18.93
C ASN A 357 4.62 22.41 19.51
N PHE A 358 5.85 22.04 19.89
CA PHE A 358 6.14 20.74 20.44
C PHE A 358 5.38 20.47 21.75
N GLU A 359 5.27 21.47 22.64
CA GLU A 359 4.48 21.37 23.86
C GLU A 359 2.99 21.19 23.57
N LEU A 360 2.43 21.98 22.65
CA LEU A 360 1.03 21.88 22.23
C LEU A 360 0.72 20.49 21.66
N ILE A 361 1.49 20.05 20.67
CA ILE A 361 1.30 18.75 20.02
C ILE A 361 1.53 17.60 21.00
N SER A 362 2.50 17.70 21.91
CA SER A 362 2.71 16.69 22.96
C SER A 362 1.53 16.60 23.93
N ALA A 363 0.86 17.71 24.22
CA ALA A 363 -0.31 17.74 25.10
C ALA A 363 -1.54 17.10 24.44
N ASP A 364 -1.75 17.35 23.14
CA ASP A 364 -2.78 16.69 22.36
C ASP A 364 -2.52 15.18 22.27
N LEU A 365 -1.27 14.79 21.96
CA LEU A 365 -0.89 13.39 21.83
C LEU A 365 -1.10 12.61 23.13
N GLN A 366 -0.81 13.22 24.28
CA GLN A 366 -1.06 12.62 25.59
C GLN A 366 -2.52 12.24 25.82
N GLN A 367 -3.46 13.03 25.29
CA GLN A 367 -4.90 12.78 25.46
C GLN A 367 -5.41 11.71 24.50
N GLU A 368 -4.82 11.64 23.30
CA GLU A 368 -5.28 10.77 22.22
C GLU A 368 -4.45 9.49 22.05
N LEU A 369 -3.41 9.30 22.85
CA LEU A 369 -2.43 8.21 22.70
C LEU A 369 -3.06 6.82 22.55
N PHE A 370 -4.13 6.55 23.29
CA PHE A 370 -4.88 5.29 23.27
C PHE A 370 -6.24 5.39 22.56
N SER A 371 -6.49 6.50 21.86
CA SER A 371 -7.64 6.64 20.96
C SER A 371 -7.45 5.76 19.73
N GLU A 372 -8.54 5.18 19.22
CA GLU A 372 -8.57 4.50 17.92
C GLU A 372 -8.80 5.48 16.76
N ASP A 373 -9.12 6.75 17.05
CA ASP A 373 -9.21 7.80 16.04
C ASP A 373 -7.83 8.38 15.74
N VAL A 374 -7.29 8.01 14.57
CA VAL A 374 -5.98 8.46 14.10
C VAL A 374 -6.04 9.69 13.19
N SER A 375 -7.23 10.22 12.91
CA SER A 375 -7.44 11.26 11.88
C SER A 375 -6.75 12.61 12.19
N ASN A 376 -6.43 12.87 13.46
CA ASN A 376 -5.62 14.03 13.86
C ASN A 376 -4.11 13.84 13.60
N TRP A 377 -3.65 12.61 13.40
CA TRP A 377 -2.23 12.24 13.43
C TRP A 377 -1.71 11.71 12.10
N LEU A 378 -2.54 10.97 11.35
CA LEU A 378 -2.13 10.20 10.19
C LEU A 378 -3.16 10.28 9.07
N TYR A 379 -2.66 10.29 7.83
CA TYR A 379 -3.39 10.29 6.57
C TYR A 379 -4.38 11.46 6.43
N ASN A 380 -4.02 12.63 6.98
CA ASN A 380 -4.91 13.78 7.11
C ASN A 380 -4.53 14.97 6.22
N GLY A 381 -3.76 14.71 5.17
CA GLY A 381 -3.46 15.68 4.11
C GLY A 381 -4.75 16.24 3.50
N GLY A 382 -4.89 17.56 3.53
CA GLY A 382 -6.05 18.27 3.00
C GLY A 382 -7.28 18.32 3.92
N SER A 383 -7.28 17.63 5.07
CA SER A 383 -8.33 17.73 6.09
C SER A 383 -7.94 18.53 7.33
N ILE A 384 -6.64 18.83 7.51
CA ILE A 384 -6.11 19.61 8.61
C ILE A 384 -5.47 20.91 8.09
N GLU A 385 -5.78 22.04 8.73
CA GLU A 385 -5.40 23.39 8.25
C GLU A 385 -4.60 24.20 9.27
N ASP A 386 -4.70 23.88 10.55
CA ASP A 386 -4.09 24.64 11.66
C ASP A 386 -2.65 24.23 11.98
N ARG A 387 -2.20 23.10 11.43
CA ARG A 387 -0.86 22.51 11.60
C ARG A 387 -0.50 21.63 10.40
N PRO A 388 0.78 21.26 10.23
CA PRO A 388 1.17 20.30 9.19
C PRO A 388 0.37 18.99 9.32
N HIS A 389 0.04 18.39 8.19
CA HIS A 389 -0.52 17.04 8.14
C HIS A 389 0.50 16.00 8.60
N ASP A 390 0.04 14.82 8.96
CA ASP A 390 0.85 13.63 9.21
C ASP A 390 1.93 13.82 10.31
N LEU A 391 1.65 14.65 11.33
CA LEU A 391 2.55 14.85 12.48
C LEU A 391 2.86 13.56 13.24
N GLY A 392 1.98 12.55 13.15
CA GLY A 392 2.20 11.22 13.73
C GLY A 392 3.49 10.56 13.24
N TYR A 393 3.85 10.73 11.97
CA TYR A 393 5.10 10.20 11.40
C TYR A 393 6.33 10.78 12.12
N ALA A 394 6.37 12.11 12.25
CA ALA A 394 7.49 12.81 12.88
C ALA A 394 7.64 12.45 14.36
N LEU A 395 6.54 12.39 15.11
CA LEU A 395 6.53 11.98 16.52
C LEU A 395 6.98 10.52 16.68
N GLY A 396 6.44 9.62 15.86
CA GLY A 396 6.83 8.22 15.83
C GLY A 396 8.32 8.03 15.56
N TYR A 397 8.86 8.75 14.57
CA TYR A 397 10.28 8.74 14.23
C TYR A 397 11.14 9.19 15.41
N LEU A 398 10.77 10.29 16.08
CA LEU A 398 11.47 10.80 17.25
C LEU A 398 11.47 9.79 18.41
N ILE A 399 10.31 9.18 18.71
CA ILE A 399 10.16 8.16 19.74
C ILE A 399 11.03 6.93 19.44
N SER A 400 10.95 6.42 18.20
CA SER A 400 11.68 5.21 17.77
C SER A 400 13.19 5.43 17.80
N LYS A 401 13.65 6.60 17.34
CA LYS A 401 15.06 7.00 17.37
C LYS A 401 15.58 7.13 18.80
N SER A 402 14.84 7.79 19.68
CA SER A 402 15.22 7.95 21.10
C SER A 402 15.26 6.59 21.81
N TYR A 403 14.27 5.71 21.59
CA TYR A 403 14.29 4.35 22.12
C TYR A 403 15.57 3.59 21.73
N TYR A 404 15.92 3.61 20.43
CA TYR A 404 17.12 2.93 19.94
C TYR A 404 18.42 3.53 20.50
N GLN A 405 18.49 4.85 20.62
CA GLN A 405 19.65 5.56 21.17
C GLN A 405 19.85 5.31 22.67
N ASN A 406 18.76 5.14 23.42
CA ASN A 406 18.78 4.85 24.85
C ASN A 406 19.11 3.37 25.16
N ALA A 407 19.04 2.49 24.17
CA ALA A 407 19.25 1.07 24.37
C ALA A 407 20.74 0.70 24.54
N VAL A 408 21.04 -0.13 25.54
CA VAL A 408 22.39 -0.69 25.77
C VAL A 408 22.78 -1.66 24.65
N ASP A 409 21.82 -2.43 24.14
CA ASP A 409 22.01 -3.39 23.05
C ASP A 409 21.18 -2.96 21.84
N GLN A 410 21.82 -2.26 20.92
CA GLN A 410 21.20 -1.73 19.71
C GLN A 410 20.64 -2.83 18.80
N LYS A 411 21.21 -4.05 18.80
CA LYS A 411 20.67 -5.15 17.99
C LYS A 411 19.32 -5.61 18.53
N LYS A 412 19.21 -5.74 19.85
CA LYS A 412 17.93 -6.06 20.51
C LYS A 412 16.91 -4.93 20.37
N ALA A 413 17.36 -3.67 20.41
CA ALA A 413 16.48 -2.54 20.20
C ALA A 413 15.89 -2.54 18.79
N LEU A 414 16.71 -2.79 17.77
CA LEU A 414 16.24 -2.91 16.39
C LEU A 414 15.24 -4.07 16.23
N GLU A 415 15.53 -5.23 16.81
CA GLU A 415 14.60 -6.38 16.79
C GLU A 415 13.27 -6.03 17.47
N ALA A 416 13.32 -5.37 18.65
CA ALA A 416 12.12 -4.93 19.36
C ALA A 416 11.30 -3.90 18.57
N LEU A 417 11.94 -2.93 17.90
CA LEU A 417 11.25 -1.98 17.03
C LEU A 417 10.50 -2.66 15.88
N LEU A 418 10.88 -3.87 15.48
CA LEU A 418 10.21 -4.61 14.40
C LEU A 418 9.22 -5.67 14.89
N THR A 419 9.37 -6.18 16.11
CA THR A 419 8.60 -7.37 16.55
C THR A 419 8.01 -7.28 17.95
N THR A 420 7.95 -6.08 18.55
CA THR A 420 7.39 -5.92 19.90
C THR A 420 5.94 -6.40 19.98
N ASN A 421 5.57 -6.91 21.15
CA ASN A 421 4.19 -7.19 21.55
C ASN A 421 3.63 -6.17 22.56
N ASP A 422 4.39 -5.11 22.83
CA ASP A 422 4.03 -4.04 23.75
C ASP A 422 4.60 -2.71 23.21
N MET A 423 3.78 -1.94 22.49
CA MET A 423 4.15 -0.64 21.95
C MET A 423 4.41 0.39 23.06
N ARG A 424 3.75 0.24 24.23
CA ARG A 424 3.97 1.12 25.39
C ARG A 424 5.39 0.97 25.93
N SER A 425 5.98 -0.22 25.82
CA SER A 425 7.38 -0.45 26.24
C SER A 425 8.38 0.36 25.41
N ILE A 426 8.13 0.54 24.11
CA ILE A 426 8.97 1.36 23.22
C ILE A 426 8.92 2.82 23.68
N LEU A 427 7.71 3.37 23.85
CA LEU A 427 7.54 4.74 24.32
C LEU A 427 8.15 4.95 25.72
N LYS A 428 7.92 4.02 26.66
CA LYS A 428 8.42 4.10 28.04
C LYS A 428 9.95 4.10 28.15
N ALA A 429 10.64 3.47 27.20
CA ALA A 429 12.10 3.42 27.16
C ALA A 429 12.72 4.53 26.28
N SER A 430 11.90 5.42 25.70
CA SER A 430 12.34 6.64 25.03
C SER A 430 12.35 7.84 26.00
N ASP A 431 12.93 8.96 25.56
CA ASP A 431 12.90 10.24 26.28
C ASP A 431 11.48 10.84 26.33
N TYR A 432 10.55 10.29 25.56
CA TYR A 432 9.15 10.70 25.49
C TYR A 432 8.24 9.93 26.45
N ALA A 433 8.79 9.16 27.39
CA ALA A 433 8.02 8.39 28.37
C ALA A 433 7.01 9.22 29.17
N TYR A 434 7.20 10.54 29.29
CA TYR A 434 6.25 11.46 29.93
C TYR A 434 4.88 11.50 29.24
N LEU A 435 4.80 11.14 27.95
CA LEU A 435 3.54 11.06 27.20
C LEU A 435 2.57 9.99 27.74
N LEU A 436 3.06 9.02 28.53
CA LEU A 436 2.23 8.01 29.20
C LEU A 436 1.51 8.54 30.45
N VAL A 437 1.89 9.73 30.93
CA VAL A 437 1.33 10.32 32.15
C VAL A 437 0.25 11.33 31.77
N VAL A 438 -1.02 10.93 31.81
CA VAL A 438 -2.14 11.87 31.64
C VAL A 438 -2.12 12.86 32.81
N LYS A 439 -1.72 14.11 32.55
CA LYS A 439 -1.87 15.18 33.54
C LYS A 439 -3.37 15.43 33.73
N PRO A 440 -3.91 15.42 34.96
CA PRO A 440 -5.29 15.84 35.17
C PRO A 440 -5.45 17.29 34.70
N ASN A 441 -6.46 17.55 33.87
CA ASN A 441 -6.77 18.88 33.36
C ASN A 441 -6.80 19.89 34.51
N SER A 442 -5.90 20.89 34.45
CA SER A 442 -5.82 22.01 35.40
C SER A 442 -6.86 23.08 35.11
#